data_AF-A0A536GJM5-F1
#
_entry.id   AF-A0A536GJM5-F1
#
_cell.length_a   1.000
_cell.length_b   1.000
_cell.length_c   1.000
_cell.angle_alpha   90.00
_cell.angle_beta   90.00
_cell.angle_gamma   90.00
#
_symmetry.space_group_name_H-M   'P 1'
#
loop_
_entity.id
_entity.type
_entity.pdbx_description
1 polymer ?
#
loop_
_entity_poly.entity_id
_entity_poly.type
_entity_poly.pdbx_seq_one_letter_code
_entity_poly.pdbx_strand_id
1 'polypeptide(L)'
;MAAIGYRGPLDIGYKYDERVGQYKTIDVNPRIGMTFRLLVDSAGMDVARALYLDLTGQPVSAGEPREGRKWVVENFDLVSSPRYCRDAKLGIRGWMRSYRGVEEASWFARDDLKPFFSMGLFSLQWAFERKFKKSERIL
;
A
#
# COMPACT_ATOMS: atom_id res chain seq x y z
N MET A 1 13.08 -19.51 -5.47
CA MET A 1 12.28 -19.23 -6.69
C MET A 1 12.97 -19.67 -7.97
N ALA A 2 14.25 -19.35 -8.18
CA ALA A 2 15.01 -19.88 -9.32
C ALA A 2 15.03 -21.43 -9.37
N ALA A 3 15.17 -22.09 -8.21
CA ALA A 3 15.15 -23.56 -8.11
C ALA A 3 13.84 -24.22 -8.62
N ILE A 4 12.74 -23.46 -8.69
CA ILE A 4 11.45 -23.94 -9.22
C ILE A 4 11.11 -23.30 -10.58
N GLY A 5 12.07 -22.61 -11.19
CA GLY A 5 11.91 -21.98 -12.51
C GLY A 5 10.89 -20.83 -12.56
N TYR A 6 10.53 -20.23 -11.41
CA TYR A 6 9.56 -19.13 -11.40
C TYR A 6 10.13 -17.88 -12.11
N ARG A 7 9.30 -17.26 -12.95
CA ARG A 7 9.60 -16.01 -13.66
C ARG A 7 8.46 -15.03 -13.48
N GLY A 8 8.81 -13.80 -13.12
CA GLY A 8 7.86 -12.71 -12.89
C GLY A 8 8.02 -12.07 -11.50
N PRO A 9 7.17 -11.07 -11.20
CA PRO A 9 7.16 -10.37 -9.92
C PRO A 9 6.90 -11.26 -8.73
N LEU A 10 7.56 -10.94 -7.62
CA LEU A 10 7.41 -11.67 -6.37
C LEU A 10 7.20 -10.67 -5.23
N ASP A 11 6.12 -10.86 -4.49
CA ASP A 11 5.75 -10.06 -3.32
C ASP A 11 6.04 -10.91 -2.07
N ILE A 12 7.04 -10.52 -1.29
CA ILE A 12 7.53 -11.27 -0.12
C ILE A 12 7.36 -10.44 1.14
N GLY A 13 6.67 -10.99 2.14
CA GLY A 13 6.61 -10.40 3.47
C GLY A 13 7.73 -10.91 4.36
N TYR A 14 8.41 -9.98 5.01
CA TYR A 14 9.40 -10.26 6.05
C TYR A 14 8.99 -9.63 7.37
N LYS A 15 9.35 -10.28 8.48
CA LYS A 15 9.29 -9.71 9.82
C LYS A 15 10.66 -9.78 10.48
N TYR A 16 11.11 -8.65 11.00
CA TYR A 16 12.33 -8.58 11.79
C TYR A 16 12.10 -9.21 13.17
N ASP A 17 12.95 -10.16 13.55
CA ASP A 17 12.99 -10.75 14.89
C ASP A 17 14.19 -10.17 15.66
N GLU A 18 13.92 -9.14 16.46
CA GLU A 18 14.94 -8.40 17.24
C GLU A 18 15.71 -9.29 18.21
N ARG A 19 15.10 -10.38 18.70
CA ARG A 19 15.74 -11.29 19.66
C ARG A 19 16.96 -12.00 19.08
N VAL A 20 16.96 -12.19 17.77
CA VAL A 20 18.02 -12.90 17.03
C VAL A 20 18.63 -12.05 15.92
N GLY A 21 18.18 -10.81 15.75
CA GLY A 21 18.72 -9.86 14.77
C GLY A 21 18.48 -10.23 13.31
N GLN A 22 17.44 -11.01 12.99
CA GLN A 22 17.22 -11.57 11.65
C GLN A 22 15.81 -11.32 11.12
N TYR A 23 15.69 -11.16 9.80
CA TYR A 23 14.40 -11.18 9.11
C TYR A 23 13.93 -12.61 8.86
N LYS A 24 12.66 -12.87 9.14
CA LYS A 24 11.97 -14.14 8.87
C LYS A 24 10.91 -13.91 7.81
N THR A 25 10.90 -14.76 6.78
CA THR A 25 9.86 -14.75 5.75
C THR A 25 8.53 -15.16 6.36
N ILE A 26 7.47 -14.40 6.09
CA ILE A 26 6.11 -14.71 6.51
C ILE A 26 5.35 -15.38 5.36
N ASP A 27 5.44 -14.80 4.17
CA ASP A 27 4.70 -15.23 2.99
C ASP A 27 5.48 -14.90 1.71
N VAL A 28 5.20 -15.69 0.66
CA VAL A 28 5.80 -15.53 -0.68
C VAL A 28 4.67 -15.63 -1.69
N ASN A 29 4.37 -14.51 -2.35
CA ASN A 29 3.26 -14.40 -3.28
C ASN A 29 3.80 -14.22 -4.71
N PRO A 30 3.61 -15.20 -5.63
CA PRO A 30 4.09 -15.13 -7.00
C PRO A 30 3.22 -14.20 -7.88
N ARG A 31 3.07 -12.95 -7.45
CA ARG A 31 2.28 -11.89 -8.09
C ARG A 31 2.84 -10.52 -7.73
N ILE A 32 2.33 -9.49 -8.39
CA ILE A 32 2.55 -8.09 -8.01
C ILE A 32 1.91 -7.83 -6.63
N GLY A 33 2.67 -7.17 -5.76
CA GLY A 33 2.21 -6.70 -4.46
C GLY A 33 1.41 -5.42 -4.56
N MET A 34 0.47 -5.21 -3.63
CA MET A 34 -0.38 -4.00 -3.63
C MET A 34 0.43 -2.70 -3.51
N THR A 35 1.60 -2.76 -2.88
CA THR A 35 2.52 -1.62 -2.67
C THR A 35 3.49 -1.39 -3.82
N PHE A 36 3.38 -2.09 -4.95
CA PHE A 36 4.40 -2.07 -6.02
C PHE A 36 4.73 -0.66 -6.53
N ARG A 37 3.79 0.29 -6.45
CA ARG A 37 4.00 1.70 -6.81
C ARG A 37 5.03 2.42 -5.94
N LEU A 38 5.35 1.91 -4.74
CA LEU A 38 6.48 2.40 -3.96
C LEU A 38 7.82 2.02 -4.59
N LEU A 39 7.86 0.90 -5.31
CA LEU A 39 9.06 0.35 -5.95
C LEU A 39 9.31 0.95 -7.34
N VAL A 40 8.91 2.21 -7.54
CA VAL A 40 9.26 2.98 -8.73
C VAL A 40 10.68 3.52 -8.55
N ASP A 41 11.57 3.20 -9.49
CA ASP A 41 12.96 3.66 -9.47
C ASP A 41 13.12 5.12 -9.95
N SER A 42 14.36 5.61 -10.00
CA SER A 42 14.70 6.96 -10.45
C SER A 42 14.42 7.21 -11.94
N ALA A 43 14.30 6.16 -12.75
CA ALA A 43 13.96 6.22 -14.17
C ALA A 43 12.44 6.07 -14.41
N GLY A 44 11.66 5.90 -13.35
CA GLY A 44 10.20 5.72 -13.43
C GLY A 44 9.78 4.31 -13.80
N MET A 45 10.66 3.31 -13.75
CA MET A 45 10.32 1.90 -13.93
C MET A 45 9.63 1.38 -12.66
N ASP A 46 8.51 0.70 -12.81
CA ASP A 46 7.89 -0.08 -11.75
C ASP A 46 7.83 -1.56 -12.12
N VAL A 47 7.45 -2.38 -11.16
CA VAL A 47 7.40 -3.85 -11.29
C VAL A 47 6.42 -4.29 -12.38
N ALA A 48 5.32 -3.56 -12.59
CA ALA A 48 4.35 -3.89 -13.62
C ALA A 48 4.90 -3.60 -15.03
N ARG A 49 5.56 -2.44 -15.20
CA ARG A 49 6.21 -2.08 -16.47
C ARG A 49 7.39 -3.01 -16.77
N ALA A 50 8.19 -3.36 -15.78
CA ALA A 50 9.28 -4.31 -15.94
C ALA A 50 8.76 -5.69 -16.39
N LEU A 51 7.68 -6.18 -15.77
CA LEU A 51 7.03 -7.43 -16.19
C LEU A 51 6.53 -7.36 -17.63
N TYR A 52 5.88 -6.26 -18.04
CA TYR A 52 5.40 -6.09 -19.40
C TYR A 52 6.56 -6.14 -20.42
N LEU A 53 7.65 -5.42 -20.15
CA LEU A 53 8.81 -5.38 -21.04
C LEU A 53 9.47 -6.76 -21.16
N ASP A 54 9.67 -7.47 -20.03
CA ASP A 54 10.20 -8.83 -20.01
C ASP A 54 9.34 -9.79 -20.85
N LEU A 55 8.02 -9.79 -20.64
CA LEU A 55 7.09 -10.65 -21.38
C LEU A 55 7.01 -10.34 -22.88
N THR A 56 7.32 -9.11 -23.26
CA THR A 56 7.30 -8.67 -24.67
C THR A 56 8.69 -8.67 -25.31
N GLY A 57 9.73 -9.14 -24.61
CA GLY A 57 11.10 -9.21 -25.11
C GLY A 57 11.76 -7.85 -25.31
N GLN A 58 11.22 -6.80 -24.70
CA GLN A 58 11.77 -5.45 -24.75
C GLN A 58 12.85 -5.27 -23.66
N PRO A 59 13.84 -4.40 -23.89
CA PRO A 59 14.88 -4.15 -22.89
C PRO A 59 14.30 -3.51 -21.62
N VAL A 60 14.66 -4.06 -20.46
CA VAL A 60 14.35 -3.48 -19.15
C VAL A 60 15.53 -2.63 -18.69
N SER A 61 15.40 -1.31 -18.75
CA SER A 61 16.36 -0.38 -18.15
C SER A 61 15.98 -0.11 -16.70
N ALA A 62 16.85 -0.45 -15.76
CA ALA A 62 16.69 -0.12 -14.35
C ALA A 62 17.39 1.20 -14.02
N GLY A 63 16.71 2.05 -13.25
CA GLY A 63 17.30 3.16 -12.52
C GLY A 63 17.64 2.77 -11.07
N GLU A 64 18.00 3.77 -10.27
CA GLU A 64 18.34 3.58 -8.87
C GLU A 64 17.07 3.41 -8.01
N PRO A 65 17.05 2.48 -7.04
CA PRO A 65 15.98 2.39 -6.06
C PRO A 65 15.79 3.71 -5.30
N ARG A 66 14.55 4.07 -5.05
CA ARG A 66 14.19 5.30 -4.33
C ARG A 66 13.73 4.98 -2.92
N GLU A 67 14.64 5.09 -1.97
CA GLU A 67 14.32 4.87 -0.56
C GLU A 67 13.48 6.01 0.04
N GLY A 68 12.74 5.71 1.12
CA GLY A 68 11.97 6.71 1.86
C GLY A 68 10.68 7.20 1.21
N ARG A 69 10.30 6.67 0.04
CA ARG A 69 9.04 6.98 -0.62
C ARG A 69 7.85 6.62 0.26
N LYS A 70 6.83 7.48 0.24
CA LYS A 70 5.69 7.35 1.12
C LYS A 70 4.39 7.18 0.34
N TRP A 71 3.63 6.17 0.74
CA TRP A 71 2.31 5.84 0.21
C TRP A 71 1.26 5.99 1.30
N VAL A 72 0.05 6.38 0.92
CA VAL A 72 -1.11 6.44 1.81
C VAL A 72 -2.30 5.71 1.20
N VAL A 73 -3.04 5.00 2.04
CA VAL A 73 -4.36 4.46 1.72
C VAL A 73 -5.40 5.32 2.43
N GLU A 74 -5.93 6.30 1.71
CA GLU A 74 -6.63 7.47 2.24
C GLU A 74 -7.83 7.07 3.11
N ASN A 75 -8.65 6.14 2.62
CA ASN A 75 -9.85 5.69 3.34
C ASN A 75 -9.50 4.95 4.65
N PHE A 76 -8.43 4.15 4.68
CA PHE A 76 -8.01 3.47 5.91
C PHE A 76 -7.32 4.40 6.90
N ASP A 77 -6.55 5.38 6.40
CA ASP A 77 -5.93 6.38 7.27
C ASP A 77 -7.00 7.24 7.97
N LEU A 78 -8.03 7.68 7.24
CA LEU A 78 -9.16 8.42 7.81
C LEU A 78 -9.96 7.62 8.85
N VAL A 79 -10.13 6.31 8.64
CA VAL A 79 -10.87 5.45 9.59
C VAL A 79 -10.05 5.13 10.84
N SER A 80 -8.73 4.99 10.70
CA SER A 80 -7.85 4.56 11.80
C SER A 80 -7.33 5.73 12.64
N SER A 81 -7.07 6.88 12.04
CA SER A 81 -6.47 8.06 12.70
C SER A 81 -7.25 8.58 13.93
N PRO A 82 -8.61 8.60 13.98
CA PRO A 82 -9.32 9.10 15.16
C PRO A 82 -9.01 8.29 16.43
N ARG A 83 -8.80 6.98 16.29
CA ARG A 83 -8.40 6.12 17.42
C ARG A 83 -7.01 6.46 17.91
N TYR A 84 -6.05 6.70 17.00
CA TYR A 84 -4.70 7.12 17.37
C TYR A 84 -4.66 8.50 18.01
N CYS A 85 -5.53 9.42 17.58
CA CYS A 85 -5.72 10.73 18.20
C CYS A 85 -6.26 10.59 19.63
N ARG A 86 -7.31 9.78 19.83
CA ARG A 86 -7.91 9.55 21.15
C ARG A 86 -6.93 8.89 22.12
N ASP A 87 -6.15 7.93 21.63
CA ASP A 87 -5.17 7.21 22.45
C ASP A 87 -3.89 8.06 22.69
N ALA A 88 -3.90 9.35 22.35
CA ALA A 88 -2.79 10.32 22.46
C ALA A 88 -1.48 9.92 21.75
N LYS A 89 -1.55 8.94 20.84
CA LYS A 89 -0.40 8.45 20.07
C LYS A 89 -0.09 9.32 18.86
N LEU A 90 -1.08 10.06 18.34
CA LEU A 90 -0.93 10.94 17.19
C LEU A 90 -1.82 12.18 17.33
N GLY A 91 -1.26 13.34 17.66
CA GLY A 91 -2.03 14.59 17.66
C GLY A 91 -2.43 15.01 16.24
N ILE A 92 -3.50 15.81 16.10
CA ILE A 92 -4.01 16.30 14.79
C ILE A 92 -2.89 16.98 13.95
N ARG A 93 -2.05 17.79 14.59
CA ARG A 93 -0.88 18.43 13.93
C ARG A 93 0.15 17.40 13.44
N GLY A 94 0.38 16.35 14.21
CA GLY A 94 1.27 15.24 13.84
C GLY A 94 0.70 14.43 12.69
N TRP A 95 -0.61 14.17 12.72
CA TRP A 95 -1.34 13.51 11.63
C TRP A 95 -1.24 14.30 10.32
N MET A 96 -1.56 15.60 10.32
CA MET A 96 -1.40 16.45 9.13
C MET A 96 0.05 16.50 8.64
N ARG A 97 1.03 16.61 9.56
CA ARG A 97 2.44 16.58 9.21
C ARG A 97 2.86 15.25 8.59
N SER A 98 2.22 14.14 8.96
CA SER A 98 2.54 12.83 8.42
C SER A 98 2.30 12.76 6.90
N TYR A 99 1.38 13.53 6.34
CA TYR A 99 1.18 13.56 4.88
C TYR A 99 2.31 14.24 4.10
N ARG A 100 3.23 14.94 4.79
CA ARG A 100 4.40 15.53 4.13
C ARG A 100 5.24 14.44 3.47
N GLY A 101 5.56 14.62 2.20
CA GLY A 101 6.37 13.69 1.43
C GLY A 101 5.62 12.44 0.94
N VAL A 102 4.29 12.39 1.09
CA VAL A 102 3.48 11.37 0.39
C VAL A 102 3.62 11.61 -1.12
N GLU A 103 4.06 10.57 -1.82
CA GLU A 103 4.25 10.59 -3.27
C GLU A 103 3.23 9.71 -4.00
N GLU A 104 2.69 8.69 -3.32
CA GLU A 104 1.71 7.76 -3.89
C GLU A 104 0.45 7.76 -3.02
N ALA A 105 -0.70 7.80 -3.67
CA ALA A 105 -2.01 7.71 -3.03
C ALA A 105 -2.77 6.53 -3.67
N SER A 106 -3.64 5.85 -2.92
CA SER A 106 -4.35 4.67 -3.45
C SER A 106 -5.47 5.02 -4.41
N TRP A 107 -6.15 6.15 -4.18
CA TRP A 107 -7.37 6.48 -4.93
C TRP A 107 -7.36 7.89 -5.52
N PHE A 108 -6.59 8.80 -4.92
CA PHE A 108 -6.48 10.17 -5.38
C PHE A 108 -5.54 10.29 -6.57
N ALA A 109 -6.08 10.76 -7.71
CA ALA A 109 -5.31 11.24 -8.84
C ALA A 109 -5.83 12.63 -9.24
N ARG A 110 -4.92 13.59 -9.51
CA ARG A 110 -5.31 14.99 -9.79
C ARG A 110 -6.10 15.14 -11.09
N ASP A 111 -5.83 14.25 -12.04
CA ASP A 111 -6.43 14.15 -13.36
C ASP A 111 -7.67 13.24 -13.40
N ASP A 112 -7.85 12.35 -12.41
CA ASP A 112 -9.08 11.58 -12.23
C ASP A 112 -9.45 11.40 -10.74
N LEU A 113 -10.37 12.24 -10.28
CA LEU A 113 -10.84 12.20 -8.90
C LEU A 113 -11.98 11.19 -8.66
N LYS A 114 -12.52 10.56 -9.71
CA LYS A 114 -13.70 9.68 -9.55
C LYS A 114 -13.42 8.51 -8.61
N PRO A 115 -12.30 7.76 -8.72
CA PRO A 115 -12.01 6.64 -7.83
C PRO A 115 -11.94 7.06 -6.36
N PHE A 116 -11.35 8.22 -6.08
CA PHE A 116 -11.26 8.79 -4.74
C PHE A 116 -12.65 8.98 -4.11
N PHE A 117 -13.56 9.66 -4.81
CA PHE A 117 -14.90 9.90 -4.29
C PHE A 117 -15.73 8.61 -4.20
N SER A 118 -15.64 7.73 -5.21
CA SER A 118 -16.30 6.42 -5.17
C SER A 118 -15.87 5.62 -3.94
N MET A 119 -14.56 5.54 -3.67
CA MET A 119 -14.05 4.81 -2.52
C MET A 119 -14.42 5.46 -1.18
N GLY A 120 -14.50 6.78 -1.13
CA GLY A 120 -15.05 7.50 0.02
C GLY A 120 -16.50 7.09 0.30
N LEU A 121 -17.35 7.10 -0.73
CA LEU A 121 -18.76 6.72 -0.61
C LEU A 121 -18.92 5.25 -0.21
N PHE A 122 -18.21 4.33 -0.87
CA PHE A 122 -18.22 2.91 -0.52
C PHE A 122 -17.77 2.66 0.91
N SER A 123 -16.72 3.35 1.37
CA SER A 123 -16.22 3.22 2.74
C SER A 123 -17.24 3.72 3.76
N LEU A 124 -17.94 4.83 3.48
CA LEU A 124 -19.03 5.33 4.31
C LEU A 124 -20.19 4.36 4.36
N GLN A 125 -20.68 3.90 3.21
CA GLN A 125 -21.76 2.91 3.12
C GLN A 125 -21.43 1.66 3.93
N TRP A 126 -20.23 1.09 3.72
CA TRP A 126 -19.78 -0.07 4.47
C TRP A 126 -19.75 0.18 5.98
N ALA A 127 -19.28 1.36 6.42
CA ALA A 127 -19.27 1.72 7.84
C ALA A 127 -20.68 1.82 8.44
N PHE A 128 -21.65 2.35 7.67
CA PHE A 128 -23.06 2.39 8.07
C PHE A 128 -23.64 0.97 8.20
N GLU A 129 -23.54 0.15 7.16
CA GLU A 129 -24.05 -1.23 7.16
C GLU A 129 -23.49 -2.05 8.33
N ARG A 130 -22.20 -1.86 8.65
CA ARG A 130 -21.54 -2.56 9.74
C ARG A 130 -22.04 -2.12 11.12
N LYS A 131 -22.44 -0.85 11.30
CA LYS A 131 -23.08 -0.37 12.53
C LYS A 131 -24.48 -0.95 12.70
N PHE A 132 -25.28 -0.98 11.63
CA PHE A 132 -26.64 -1.53 11.66
C PHE A 132 -26.67 -3.03 11.96
N LYS A 133 -25.85 -3.85 11.26
CA LYS A 133 -25.72 -5.30 11.55
C LYS A 133 -25.21 -5.62 12.95
N LYS A 134 -24.45 -4.72 13.57
CA LYS A 134 -23.99 -4.89 14.96
C LYS A 134 -25.10 -4.57 15.96
N SER A 135 -26.03 -3.68 15.62
CA SER A 135 -27.20 -3.34 16.43
C SER A 135 -28.24 -4.47 16.46
N GLU A 136 -28.41 -5.19 15.35
CA GLU A 136 -29.35 -6.33 15.24
C GLU A 136 -28.89 -7.60 15.97
N ARG A 137 -27.60 -7.73 16.30
CA ARG A 137 -27.05 -8.89 17.03
C ARG A 137 -27.09 -8.75 18.56
N ILE A 138 -27.58 -7.62 19.07
CA ILE A 138 -27.62 -7.30 20.51
C ILE A 138 -29.08 -7.25 21.03
N LEU A 139 -30.06 -7.46 20.15
CA LEU A 139 -31.47 -7.71 20.47
C LEU A 139 -31.78 -9.20 20.26
#